data_AF-X1HAN1-F1
#
_entry.id   AF-X1HAN1-F1
#
_cell.length_a   1.000
_cell.length_b   1.000
_cell.length_c   1.000
_cell.angle_alpha   90.00
_cell.angle_beta   90.00
_cell.angle_gamma   90.00
#
_symmetry.space_group_name_H-M   'P 1'
#
loop_
_entity.id
_entity.type
_entity.pdbx_description
1 polymer ?
#
loop_
_entity_poly.entity_id
_entity_poly.type
_entity_poly.pdbx_seq_one_letter_code
_entity_poly.pdbx_strand_id
1 'polypeptide(L)'
;KDGWVIQLKDSDISAGKRFALFHEVFHILAHRKATPVFRKRDYESGAFNELLADYFAGSILMPRKWVEEKWPEVKNLRRMAEIFDVEKPLMWIRLREMDLI
;
A
#
# COMPACT_ATOMS: atom_id res chain seq x y z
N LYS A 1 0.42 -7.56 28.69
CA LYS A 1 -0.54 -6.49 28.34
C LYS A 1 -0.76 -6.63 26.85
N ASP A 2 -2.00 -6.92 26.43
CA ASP A 2 -2.33 -6.97 25.00
C ASP A 2 -2.40 -5.53 24.49
N GLY A 3 -1.66 -5.27 23.42
CA GLY A 3 -1.55 -3.95 22.80
C GLY A 3 -1.37 -4.08 21.30
N TRP A 4 -1.66 -3.00 20.58
CA TRP A 4 -1.40 -2.92 19.15
C TRP A 4 0.10 -2.84 18.90
N VAL A 5 0.70 -3.96 18.49
CA VAL A 5 2.14 -4.08 18.20
C VAL A 5 2.30 -4.50 16.74
N ILE A 6 3.02 -3.70 15.96
CA ILE A 6 3.42 -4.04 14.59
C ILE A 6 4.82 -4.65 14.64
N GLN A 7 4.97 -5.83 14.06
CA GLN A 7 6.26 -6.50 13.92
C GLN A 7 6.68 -6.45 12.46
N LEU A 8 7.87 -5.92 12.20
CA LEU A 8 8.46 -5.86 10.86
C LEU A 8 9.61 -6.85 10.76
N LYS A 9 9.74 -7.48 9.61
CA LYS A 9 10.84 -8.42 9.36
C LYS A 9 12.12 -7.65 9.12
N ASP A 10 13.19 -8.02 9.83
CA ASP A 10 14.44 -7.27 9.76
C ASP A 10 15.17 -7.42 8.41
N SER A 11 14.99 -8.56 7.73
CA SER A 11 15.61 -8.85 6.44
C SER A 11 15.14 -7.97 5.28
N ASP A 12 14.03 -7.24 5.47
CA ASP A 12 13.43 -6.47 4.38
C ASP A 12 14.16 -5.15 4.18
N ILE A 13 14.28 -4.73 2.92
CA ILE A 13 14.85 -3.41 2.60
C ILE A 13 13.93 -2.30 3.13
N SER A 14 14.50 -1.12 3.38
CA SER A 14 13.78 0.03 3.99
C SER A 14 12.44 0.34 3.30
N ALA A 15 12.40 0.33 1.97
CA ALA A 15 11.19 0.53 1.19
C ALA A 15 10.09 -0.52 1.47
N GLY A 16 10.47 -1.80 1.56
CA GLY A 16 9.57 -2.89 1.93
C GLY A 16 9.06 -2.78 3.37
N LYS A 17 9.94 -2.39 4.31
CA LYS A 17 9.56 -2.14 5.71
C LYS A 17 8.51 -1.02 5.84
N ARG A 18 8.66 0.06 5.06
CA ARG A 18 7.69 1.18 5.04
C ARG A 18 6.32 0.73 4.50
N PHE A 19 6.31 -0.07 3.44
CA PHE A 19 5.06 -0.60 2.89
C PHE A 19 4.36 -1.52 3.90
N ALA A 20 5.08 -2.50 4.45
CA ALA A 20 4.56 -3.40 5.47
C ALA A 20 4.04 -2.64 6.71
N LEU A 21 4.75 -1.60 7.16
CA LEU A 21 4.29 -0.77 8.27
C LEU A 21 2.91 -0.15 7.99
N PHE A 22 2.72 0.49 6.85
CA PHE A 22 1.43 1.12 6.54
C PHE A 22 0.32 0.10 6.28
N HIS A 23 0.66 -1.05 5.72
CA HIS A 23 -0.26 -2.19 5.57
C HIS A 23 -0.78 -2.65 6.95
N GLU A 24 0.11 -2.88 7.91
CA GLU A 24 -0.30 -3.28 9.28
C GLU A 24 -1.04 -2.17 10.03
N VAL A 25 -0.67 -0.90 9.82
CA VAL A 25 -1.42 0.25 10.35
C VAL A 25 -2.87 0.23 9.85
N PHE A 26 -3.12 -0.11 8.58
CA PHE A 26 -4.47 -0.25 8.07
C PHE A 26 -5.25 -1.32 8.85
N HIS A 27 -4.66 -2.48 9.14
CA HIS A 27 -5.35 -3.52 9.90
C HIS A 27 -5.75 -3.06 11.31
N ILE A 28 -4.91 -2.26 11.98
CA ILE A 28 -5.25 -1.66 13.27
C ILE A 28 -6.43 -0.68 13.11
N LEU A 29 -6.35 0.21 12.12
CA LEU A 29 -7.39 1.22 11.87
C LEU A 29 -8.73 0.60 11.44
N ALA A 30 -8.68 -0.49 10.67
CA ALA A 30 -9.82 -1.22 10.17
C ALA A 30 -10.32 -2.31 11.14
N HIS A 31 -9.71 -2.46 12.32
CA HIS A 31 -10.12 -3.46 13.28
C HIS A 31 -11.45 -3.11 13.95
N ARG A 32 -12.43 -4.01 13.83
CA ARG A 32 -13.67 -4.00 14.63
C ARG A 32 -13.95 -5.39 15.18
N LYS A 33 -14.39 -5.44 16.45
CA LYS A 33 -14.52 -6.68 17.25
C LYS A 33 -15.45 -7.77 16.69
N ALA A 34 -16.38 -7.44 15.79
CA ALA A 34 -17.42 -8.39 15.34
C ALA A 34 -17.80 -8.29 13.86
N THR A 35 -17.36 -7.24 13.16
CA THR A 35 -17.72 -7.02 11.75
C THR A 35 -16.56 -6.36 11.02
N PRO A 36 -16.19 -6.83 9.82
CA PRO A 36 -15.19 -6.14 9.02
C PRO A 36 -15.71 -4.73 8.68
N VAL A 37 -14.84 -3.72 8.80
CA VAL A 37 -15.20 -2.32 8.49
C VAL A 37 -15.56 -2.17 7.01
N PHE A 38 -14.93 -2.96 6.15
CA PHE A 38 -15.16 -2.96 4.71
C PHE A 38 -15.64 -4.32 4.23
N ARG A 39 -16.65 -4.33 3.36
CA ARG A 39 -17.16 -5.55 2.73
C ARG A 39 -17.48 -5.28 1.27
N LYS A 40 -16.98 -6.11 0.37
CA LYS A 40 -17.34 -6.12 -1.04
C LYS A 40 -18.19 -7.35 -1.33
N ARG A 41 -19.28 -7.17 -2.09
CA ARG A 41 -20.09 -8.30 -2.57
C ARG A 41 -19.19 -9.17 -3.45
N ASP A 42 -19.32 -10.49 -3.32
CA ASP A 42 -18.59 -11.47 -4.15
C ASP A 42 -17.08 -11.61 -3.86
N TYR A 43 -16.59 -11.09 -2.73
CA TYR A 43 -15.22 -11.30 -2.26
C TYR A 43 -15.19 -11.97 -0.88
N GLU A 44 -14.26 -12.92 -0.71
CA GLU A 44 -13.84 -13.40 0.61
C GLU A 44 -13.40 -12.21 1.47
N SER A 45 -13.96 -12.07 2.68
CA SER A 45 -13.78 -10.85 3.50
C SER A 45 -12.32 -10.60 3.88
N GLY A 46 -11.53 -11.65 4.11
CA GLY A 46 -10.09 -11.54 4.36
C GLY A 46 -9.35 -11.00 3.13
N ALA A 47 -9.54 -11.62 1.97
CA ALA A 47 -8.87 -11.23 0.73
C ALA A 47 -9.15 -9.77 0.33
N PHE A 48 -10.36 -9.27 0.57
CA PHE A 48 -10.67 -7.86 0.32
C PHE A 48 -9.99 -6.91 1.32
N ASN A 49 -9.84 -7.32 2.58
CA ASN A 49 -9.18 -6.51 3.60
C ASN A 49 -7.68 -6.36 3.33
N GLU A 50 -7.01 -7.43 2.91
CA GLU A 50 -5.61 -7.40 2.46
C GLU A 50 -5.43 -6.46 1.26
N LEU A 51 -6.33 -6.55 0.27
CA LEU A 51 -6.28 -5.66 -0.90
C LEU A 51 -6.46 -4.18 -0.52
N LEU A 52 -7.31 -3.89 0.47
CA LEU A 52 -7.45 -2.53 0.99
C LEU A 52 -6.23 -2.07 1.79
N ALA A 53 -5.57 -2.97 2.53
CA ALA A 53 -4.33 -2.68 3.24
C ALA A 53 -3.21 -2.30 2.25
N ASP A 54 -3.05 -3.07 1.18
CA ASP A 54 -2.11 -2.77 0.10
C ASP A 54 -2.42 -1.44 -0.60
N TYR A 55 -3.70 -1.21 -0.92
CA TYR A 55 -4.15 0.03 -1.55
C TYR A 55 -3.92 1.25 -0.65
N PHE A 56 -4.15 1.09 0.65
CA PHE A 56 -3.90 2.13 1.67
C PHE A 56 -2.41 2.45 1.77
N ALA A 57 -1.56 1.42 1.92
CA ALA A 57 -0.12 1.59 2.00
C ALA A 57 0.44 2.25 0.72
N GLY A 58 0.00 1.78 -0.45
CA GLY A 58 0.33 2.38 -1.74
C GLY A 58 -0.11 3.83 -1.85
N SER A 59 -1.29 4.18 -1.34
CA SER A 59 -1.80 5.55 -1.39
C SER A 59 -1.08 6.52 -0.46
N ILE A 60 -0.53 6.05 0.65
CA ILE A 60 0.31 6.86 1.54
C ILE A 60 1.70 7.06 0.95
N LEU A 61 2.34 5.99 0.47
CA LEU A 61 3.71 6.03 -0.04
C LEU A 61 3.79 6.67 -1.43
N MET A 62 2.73 6.52 -2.23
CA MET A 62 2.62 7.06 -3.59
C MET A 62 1.32 7.86 -3.73
N PRO A 63 1.25 9.07 -3.16
CA PRO A 63 0.07 9.91 -3.22
C PRO A 63 -0.34 10.20 -4.66
N ARG A 64 -1.64 10.01 -4.97
CA ARG A 64 -2.18 10.09 -6.34
C ARG A 64 -1.71 11.35 -7.07
N LYS A 65 -1.92 12.53 -6.45
CA LYS A 65 -1.57 13.82 -7.03
C LYS A 65 -0.08 13.91 -7.41
N TRP A 66 0.80 13.43 -6.54
CA TRP A 66 2.25 13.50 -6.79
C TRP A 66 2.68 12.54 -7.91
N VAL A 67 2.06 11.36 -7.97
CA VAL A 67 2.33 10.39 -9.04
C VAL A 67 1.84 10.94 -10.39
N GLU A 68 0.63 11.51 -10.43
CA GLU A 68 0.06 12.16 -11.63
C GLU A 68 0.90 13.34 -12.12
N GLU A 69 1.43 14.15 -11.21
CA GLU A 69 2.30 15.28 -11.55
C GLU A 69 3.68 14.82 -12.08
N LYS A 70 4.27 13.77 -11.47
CA LYS A 70 5.62 13.31 -11.83
C LYS A 70 5.66 12.37 -13.04
N TRP A 71 4.62 11.58 -13.26
CA TRP A 71 4.64 10.55 -14.32
C TRP A 71 4.87 11.10 -15.73
N PRO A 72 4.25 12.22 -16.16
CA PRO A 72 4.47 12.80 -17.49
C PRO A 72 5.91 13.21 -17.75
N GLU A 73 6.63 13.67 -16.72
CA GLU A 73 8.03 14.11 -16.81
C GLU A 73 9.01 12.93 -16.83
N VAL A 74 8.75 11.93 -15.99
CA VAL A 74 9.71 10.84 -15.73
C VAL A 74 9.57 9.70 -16.74
N LYS A 75 8.33 9.28 -17.05
CA LYS A 75 7.97 8.17 -17.98
C LYS A 75 8.86 6.93 -17.89
N ASN A 76 9.36 6.62 -16.70
CA ASN A 76 10.26 5.51 -16.46
C ASN A 76 9.93 4.88 -15.10
N LEU A 77 9.49 3.61 -15.14
CA LEU A 77 9.02 2.88 -13.96
C LEU A 77 10.08 2.80 -12.85
N ARG A 78 11.34 2.52 -13.22
CA ARG A 78 12.44 2.40 -12.24
C ARG A 78 12.73 3.75 -11.58
N ARG A 79 12.80 4.82 -12.37
CA ARG A 79 13.02 6.18 -11.85
C ARG A 79 11.87 6.64 -10.95
N MET A 80 10.63 6.31 -11.29
CA MET A 80 9.48 6.58 -10.41
C MET A 80 9.62 5.84 -9.08
N ALA A 81 9.97 4.55 -9.10
CA ALA A 81 10.17 3.78 -7.88
C ALA A 81 11.28 4.39 -7.00
N GLU A 82 12.38 4.86 -7.61
CA GLU A 82 13.46 5.59 -6.92
C GLU A 82 12.96 6.92 -6.29
N ILE A 83 12.15 7.70 -7.02
CA ILE A 83 11.62 9.00 -6.52
C ILE A 83 10.71 8.82 -5.31
N PHE A 84 9.87 7.79 -5.32
CA PHE A 84 8.92 7.51 -4.24
C PHE A 84 9.50 6.61 -3.14
N ASP A 85 10.74 6.16 -3.28
CA ASP A 85 11.40 5.21 -2.36
C ASP A 85 10.54 3.97 -2.10
N VAL A 86 10.10 3.33 -3.18
CA VAL A 86 9.30 2.10 -3.18
C VAL A 86 9.93 1.05 -4.09
N GLU A 87 9.53 -0.21 -3.91
CA GLU A 87 9.94 -1.26 -4.83
C GLU A 87 9.27 -1.09 -6.21
N LYS A 88 10.01 -1.45 -7.27
CA LYS A 88 9.54 -1.35 -8.66
C LYS A 88 8.17 -2.03 -8.90
N PRO A 89 7.88 -3.23 -8.35
CA PRO A 89 6.57 -3.85 -8.52
C PRO A 89 5.43 -3.03 -7.91
N LEU A 90 5.64 -2.40 -6.75
CA LEU A 90 4.63 -1.57 -6.08
C LEU A 90 4.28 -0.32 -6.91
N MET A 91 5.31 0.34 -7.47
CA MET A 91 5.09 1.46 -8.38
C MET A 91 4.32 1.02 -9.64
N TRP A 92 4.59 -0.15 -10.19
CA TRP A 92 3.86 -0.66 -11.36
C TRP A 92 2.39 -0.92 -11.05
N ILE A 93 2.10 -1.55 -9.91
CA ILE A 93 0.71 -1.75 -9.44
C ILE A 93 0.02 -0.40 -9.32
N ARG A 94 0.67 0.56 -8.66
CA ARG A 94 0.09 1.90 -8.44
C ARG A 94 -0.24 2.63 -9.73
N LEU A 95 0.65 2.61 -10.71
CA LEU A 95 0.39 3.24 -12.01
C LEU A 95 -0.80 2.59 -12.73
N ARG A 96 -0.96 1.26 -12.65
CA ARG A 96 -2.14 0.57 -13.19
C ARG A 96 -3.43 0.93 -12.46
N GLU A 97 -3.43 0.99 -11.14
CA GLU A 97 -4.60 1.42 -10.34
C GLU A 97 -5.06 2.85 -10.66
N MET A 98 -4.16 3.65 -11.22
CA MET A 98 -4.40 5.03 -11.60
C MET A 98 -4.65 5.20 -13.11
N ASP A 99 -4.69 4.11 -13.87
CA ASP A 99 -4.85 4.10 -15.34
C ASP A 99 -3.80 4.96 -16.07
N LEU A 100 -2.57 5.00 -15.53
CA LEU A 100 -1.45 5.78 -16.09
C LEU A 100 -0.55 4.95 -17.03
N ILE A 101 -0.72 3.63 -17.04
CA ILE A 101 -0.06 2.63 -17.90
C ILE A 101 -1.01 1.49 -18.27
#